data_AF-B4ISR2-F1
#
_entry.id   AF-B4ISR2-F1
#
_cell.length_a   1.000
_cell.length_b   1.000
_cell.length_c   1.000
_cell.angle_alpha   90.00
_cell.angle_beta   90.00
_cell.angle_gamma   90.00
#
_symmetry.space_group_name_H-M   'P 1'
#
loop_
_entity.id
_entity.type
_entity.pdbx_description
1 polymer ?
#
loop_
_entity_poly.entity_id
_entity_poly.type
_entity_poly.pdbx_seq_one_letter_code
_entity_poly.pdbx_strand_id
1 'polypeptide(L)'
;MILEELARTHPDGRRDYIYYLAFGNARIKEYTSGLKYCRAFLDIESNDQVRSLEEYIKKEIDKEVAKGMAVAGGAALVLGGILGLGIAMARNKQKREK
;
A
#
# COMPACT_ATOMS: atom_id res chain seq x y z
N MET A 1 -20.36 1.71 -9.32
CA MET A 1 -19.60 2.39 -10.40
C MET A 1 -20.16 1.95 -11.75
N ILE A 2 -20.41 2.89 -12.68
CA ILE A 2 -21.01 2.60 -14.00
C ILE A 2 -20.24 1.48 -14.74
N LEU A 3 -18.91 1.51 -14.70
CA LEU A 3 -18.09 0.47 -15.35
C LEU A 3 -18.21 -0.91 -14.71
N GLU A 4 -18.40 -1.00 -13.39
CA GLU A 4 -18.63 -2.28 -12.71
C GLU A 4 -19.99 -2.88 -13.09
N GLU A 5 -20.98 -2.02 -13.27
CA GLU A 5 -22.31 -2.40 -13.73
C GLU A 5 -22.28 -2.84 -15.20
N LEU A 6 -21.59 -2.09 -16.07
CA LEU A 6 -21.37 -2.45 -17.47
C LEU A 6 -20.60 -3.77 -17.59
N ALA A 7 -19.58 -4.01 -16.76
CA ALA A 7 -18.83 -5.27 -16.74
C ALA A 7 -19.69 -6.50 -16.37
N ARG A 8 -20.81 -6.30 -15.66
CA ARG A 8 -21.77 -7.36 -15.31
C ARG A 8 -22.88 -7.52 -16.35
N THR A 9 -23.32 -6.43 -16.95
CA THR A 9 -24.53 -6.37 -17.79
C THR A 9 -24.25 -6.45 -19.29
N HIS A 10 -23.04 -6.06 -19.72
CA HIS A 10 -22.63 -5.98 -21.13
C HIS A 10 -21.35 -6.82 -21.34
N PRO A 11 -21.48 -8.15 -21.53
CA PRO A 11 -20.32 -9.05 -21.58
C PRO A 11 -19.36 -8.75 -22.72
N ASP A 12 -19.86 -8.22 -23.85
CA ASP A 12 -19.07 -7.93 -25.05
C ASP A 12 -17.97 -6.88 -24.81
N GLY A 13 -18.21 -5.93 -23.91
CA GLY A 13 -17.24 -4.88 -23.54
C GLY A 13 -16.51 -5.16 -22.22
N ARG A 14 -16.74 -6.32 -21.59
CA ARG A 14 -16.26 -6.61 -20.22
C ARG A 14 -14.75 -6.45 -20.08
N ARG A 15 -13.99 -6.90 -21.08
CA ARG A 15 -12.52 -6.76 -21.12
C ARG A 15 -12.09 -5.30 -21.04
N ASP A 16 -12.70 -4.44 -21.85
CA ASP A 16 -12.37 -3.00 -21.90
C ASP A 16 -12.80 -2.28 -20.61
N TYR A 17 -13.97 -2.62 -20.07
CA TYR A 17 -14.43 -2.05 -18.80
C TYR A 17 -13.47 -2.38 -17.65
N ILE A 18 -13.00 -3.63 -17.56
CA ILE A 18 -12.04 -4.05 -16.54
C ILE A 18 -10.70 -3.34 -16.72
N TYR A 19 -10.25 -3.16 -17.96
CA TYR A 19 -9.04 -2.37 -18.25
C TYR A 19 -9.16 -0.93 -17.71
N TYR A 20 -10.26 -0.25 -18.01
CA TYR A 20 -10.49 1.11 -17.52
C TYR A 20 -10.66 1.18 -16.00
N LEU A 21 -11.25 0.14 -15.39
CA LEU A 21 -11.32 0.01 -13.93
C LEU A 21 -9.91 -0.11 -13.32
N ALA A 22 -9.04 -0.94 -13.90
CA ALA A 22 -7.65 -1.08 -13.45
C ALA A 22 -6.89 0.24 -13.55
N PHE A 23 -6.90 0.86 -14.74
CA PHE A 23 -6.19 2.10 -15.00
C PHE A 23 -6.73 3.28 -14.18
N GLY A 24 -8.06 3.42 -14.11
CA GLY A 24 -8.73 4.50 -13.37
C GLY A 24 -8.42 4.46 -11.88
N ASN A 25 -8.51 3.28 -11.26
CA ASN A 25 -8.17 3.11 -9.84
C ASN A 25 -6.69 3.39 -9.58
N ALA A 26 -5.78 2.90 -10.45
CA ALA A 26 -4.35 3.21 -10.34
C ALA A 26 -4.06 4.71 -10.44
N ARG A 27 -4.77 5.43 -11.33
CA ARG A 27 -4.59 6.88 -11.54
C ARG A 27 -5.00 7.72 -10.34
N ILE A 28 -6.03 7.31 -9.60
CA ILE A 28 -6.49 7.97 -8.37
C ILE A 28 -5.84 7.41 -7.10
N LYS A 29 -4.86 6.51 -7.25
CA LYS A 29 -4.12 5.83 -6.17
C LYS A 29 -4.95 4.88 -5.31
N GLU A 30 -6.09 4.43 -5.80
CA GLU A 30 -6.86 3.32 -5.22
C GLU A 30 -6.20 1.98 -5.61
N TYR A 31 -4.96 1.79 -5.15
CA TYR A 31 -4.07 0.72 -5.61
C TYR A 31 -4.60 -0.69 -5.32
N THR A 32 -5.27 -0.90 -4.19
CA THR A 32 -5.88 -2.20 -3.85
C THR A 32 -6.94 -2.61 -4.88
N SER A 33 -7.82 -1.67 -5.25
CA SER A 33 -8.84 -1.89 -6.27
C SER A 33 -8.23 -2.03 -7.67
N GLY A 34 -7.24 -1.19 -8.00
CA GLY A 34 -6.50 -1.27 -9.25
C GLY A 34 -5.82 -2.63 -9.45
N LEU A 35 -5.16 -3.15 -8.41
CA LEU A 35 -4.50 -4.47 -8.43
C LEU A 35 -5.51 -5.61 -8.65
N LYS A 36 -6.67 -5.54 -7.98
CA LYS A 36 -7.75 -6.50 -8.17
C LYS A 36 -8.22 -6.54 -9.63
N TYR A 37 -8.40 -5.37 -10.25
CA TYR A 37 -8.84 -5.28 -11.64
C TYR A 37 -7.74 -5.70 -12.64
N CYS A 38 -6.46 -5.41 -12.36
CA CYS A 38 -5.35 -5.93 -13.17
C CYS A 38 -5.36 -7.47 -13.22
N ARG A 39 -5.50 -8.12 -12.06
CA ARG A 39 -5.57 -9.59 -11.99
C ARG A 39 -6.79 -10.15 -12.70
N ALA A 40 -7.96 -9.54 -12.47
CA ALA A 40 -9.18 -9.94 -13.16
C ALA A 40 -9.09 -9.79 -14.69
N PHE A 41 -8.34 -8.80 -15.19
CA PHE A 41 -8.05 -8.66 -16.62
C PHE A 41 -7.10 -9.75 -17.12
N LEU A 42 -6.03 -10.03 -16.38
CA LEU A 42 -5.04 -11.05 -16.75
C LEU A 42 -5.60 -12.48 -16.73
N ASP A 43 -6.67 -12.72 -15.96
CA ASP A 43 -7.45 -13.96 -16.00
C ASP A 43 -8.24 -14.12 -17.32
N ILE A 44 -8.52 -13.02 -18.02
CA ILE A 44 -9.23 -13.00 -19.32
C ILE A 44 -8.24 -13.16 -20.47
N GLU A 45 -7.18 -12.33 -20.49
CA GLU A 45 -6.14 -12.39 -21.52
C GLU A 45 -4.77 -11.99 -20.98
N SER A 46 -3.71 -12.64 -21.50
CA SER A 46 -2.34 -12.22 -21.21
C SER A 46 -2.03 -10.92 -21.93
N ASN A 47 -1.64 -9.89 -21.17
CA ASN A 47 -1.33 -8.58 -21.71
C ASN A 47 -0.17 -7.94 -20.94
N ASP A 48 0.92 -7.61 -21.65
CA ASP A 48 2.15 -7.07 -21.04
C ASP A 48 1.97 -5.65 -20.48
N GLN A 49 1.05 -4.87 -21.05
CA GLN A 49 0.75 -3.53 -20.54
C GLN A 49 0.04 -3.62 -19.19
N VAL A 50 -0.91 -4.55 -19.05
CA VAL A 50 -1.60 -4.78 -17.78
C VAL A 50 -0.70 -5.42 -16.74
N ARG A 51 0.23 -6.30 -17.16
CA ARG A 51 1.27 -6.83 -16.26
C ARG A 51 2.19 -5.71 -15.75
N SER A 52 2.61 -4.82 -16.64
CA SER A 52 3.41 -3.64 -16.27
C SER A 52 2.64 -2.70 -15.32
N LEU A 53 1.33 -2.55 -15.52
CA LEU A 53 0.47 -1.80 -14.60
C LEU A 53 0.36 -2.49 -13.24
N GLU A 54 0.20 -3.81 -13.21
CA GLU A 54 0.18 -4.61 -11.97
C GLU A 54 1.48 -4.41 -11.16
N GLU A 55 2.63 -4.46 -11.84
CA GLU A 55 3.95 -4.25 -11.24
C GLU A 55 4.12 -2.81 -10.70
N TYR A 56 3.68 -1.81 -11.48
CA TYR A 56 3.67 -0.42 -11.04
C TYR A 56 2.85 -0.25 -9.75
N ILE A 57 1.63 -0.81 -9.71
CA ILE A 57 0.74 -0.71 -8.55
C ILE A 57 1.38 -1.38 -7.33
N LYS A 58 1.96 -2.58 -7.47
CA LYS A 58 2.67 -3.27 -6.38
C LYS A 58 3.80 -2.41 -5.81
N LYS A 59 4.60 -1.80 -6.68
CA LYS A 59 5.69 -0.90 -6.27
C LYS A 59 5.20 0.33 -5.51
N GLU A 60 4.05 0.89 -5.88
CA GLU A 60 3.47 2.03 -5.16
C GLU A 60 2.94 1.63 -3.77
N ILE A 61 2.29 0.47 -3.65
CA ILE A 61 1.88 -0.10 -2.36
C ILE A 61 3.10 -0.29 -1.45
N ASP A 62 4.17 -0.90 -1.96
CA ASP A 62 5.41 -1.12 -1.19
C ASP A 62 6.03 0.19 -0.69
N LYS A 63 5.97 1.25 -1.49
CA LYS A 63 6.44 2.59 -1.08
C LYS A 63 5.61 3.15 0.07
N GLU A 64 4.29 2.97 0.06
CA GLU A 64 3.41 3.43 1.14
C GLU A 64 3.66 2.66 2.44
N VAL A 65 3.82 1.34 2.33
CA VAL A 65 4.19 0.48 3.48
C VAL A 65 5.54 0.90 4.06
N ALA A 66 6.56 1.09 3.21
CA ALA A 66 7.89 1.52 3.65
C ALA A 66 7.85 2.88 4.38
N LYS A 67 7.07 3.85 3.88
CA LYS A 67 6.87 5.14 4.55
C LYS A 67 6.20 4.97 5.92
N GLY A 68 5.16 4.14 6.02
CA GLY A 68 4.49 3.85 7.29
C GLY A 68 5.45 3.24 8.32
N MET A 69 6.27 2.28 7.88
CA MET A 69 7.31 1.67 8.73
C MET A 69 8.37 2.66 9.17
N ALA A 70 8.84 3.53 8.29
CA ALA A 70 9.85 4.54 8.62
C ALA A 70 9.34 5.52 9.68
N VAL A 71 8.09 6.00 9.55
CA VAL A 71 7.46 6.87 10.54
C VAL A 71 7.31 6.17 11.89
N ALA A 72 6.78 4.95 11.90
CA ALA A 72 6.61 4.17 13.13
C ALA A 72 7.95 3.87 13.81
N GLY A 73 8.97 3.48 13.04
CA GLY A 73 10.33 3.21 13.54
C GLY A 73 10.97 4.46 14.14
N GLY A 74 10.89 5.61 13.47
CA GLY A 74 11.40 6.87 13.99
C GLY A 74 10.74 7.28 15.31
N ALA A 75 9.41 7.19 15.39
CA ALA A 75 8.67 7.50 16.61
C ALA A 75 9.06 6.57 17.78
N ALA A 76 9.16 5.26 17.52
CA ALA A 76 9.55 4.28 18.53
C ALA A 76 10.97 4.53 19.07
N LEU A 77 11.92 4.87 18.20
CA LEU A 77 13.30 5.19 18.60
C LEU A 77 13.37 6.40 19.52
N VAL A 78 12.64 7.48 19.23
CA VAL A 78 12.61 8.69 20.07
C VAL A 78 12.02 8.38 21.45
N LEU A 79 10.87 7.71 21.49
CA LEU A 79 10.22 7.35 22.76
C LEU A 79 11.09 6.41 23.60
N GLY A 80 11.65 5.37 22.97
CA GLY A 80 12.58 4.44 23.61
C GLY A 80 13.83 5.13 24.14
N GLY A 81 14.40 6.07 23.38
CA GLY A 81 15.57 6.85 23.79
C GLY A 81 15.31 7.71 25.02
N ILE A 82 14.21 8.46 25.05
CA ILE A 82 13.83 9.31 26.20
C ILE A 82 13.60 8.46 27.45
N LEU A 83 12.80 7.39 27.33
CA LEU A 83 12.53 6.48 28.44
C LEU A 83 13.81 5.80 28.94
N GLY A 84 14.65 5.33 28.02
CA GLY A 84 15.94 4.70 28.35
C GLY A 84 16.87 5.64 29.11
N LEU A 85 17.01 6.88 28.65
CA LEU A 85 17.80 7.91 29.34
C LEU A 85 17.22 8.25 30.72
N GLY A 86 15.89 8.41 30.82
CA GLY A 86 15.20 8.67 32.08
C GLY A 86 15.44 7.57 33.12
N ILE A 87 15.29 6.31 32.71
CA ILE A 87 15.56 5.14 33.58
C ILE A 87 17.04 5.08 33.97
N ALA A 88 17.96 5.31 33.03
CA ALA A 88 19.40 5.29 33.31
C ALA A 88 19.79 6.37 34.33
N MET A 89 19.29 7.60 34.17
CA MET A 89 19.53 8.70 35.11
C MET A 89 18.95 8.42 36.51
N ALA A 90 17.73 7.87 36.60
CA ALA A 90 17.11 7.51 37.87
C ALA A 90 17.92 6.45 38.63
N ARG A 91 18.40 5.40 37.94
CA ARG A 91 19.26 4.36 38.52
C ARG A 91 20.61 4.92 38.99
N ASN A 92 21.20 5.85 38.22
CA ASN A 92 22.47 6.47 38.59
C ASN A 92 22.35 7.35 39.84
N LYS A 93 21.25 8.09 39.99
CA LYS A 93 20.95 8.88 41.20
C LYS A 93 20.82 7.98 42.44
N GLN A 94 20.06 6.89 42.33
CA GLN A 94 19.87 5.93 43.43
C GLN A 94 21.18 5.27 43.90
N LYS A 95 22.16 5.11 42.99
CA LYS A 95 23.49 4.58 43.32
C LYS A 95 24.38 5.61 44.03
N ARG A 96 24.18 6.91 43.80
CA ARG A 96 24.93 7.99 44.47
C ARG A 96 24.43 8.31 45.86
N GLU A 97 23.16 8.01 46.15
CA GLU A 97 22.53 8.22 47.46
C GLU A 97 22.69 7.03 48.43
N LYS A 98 23.40 5.97 48.02
CA LYS A 98 23.83 4.83 48.86
C LYS A 98 25.32 4.93 49.14
#